data_AF-A0A4Y8KJV4-F1
#
_entry.id   AF-A0A4Y8KJV4-F1
#
_cell.length_a   1.000
_cell.length_b   1.000
_cell.length_c   1.000
_cell.angle_alpha   90.00
_cell.angle_beta   90.00
_cell.angle_gamma   90.00
#
_symmetry.space_group_name_H-M   'P 1'
#
loop_
_entity.id
_entity.type
_entity.pdbx_description
1 polymer ?
#
loop_
_entity_poly.entity_id
_entity_poly.type
_entity_poly.pdbx_seq_one_letter_code
_entity_poly.pdbx_strand_id
1 'polypeptide(L)'
;MGGCPNIGPRHCVAAQPFDGQGGYSSCMHTSNIAIPNGIDADARALFAEMLDSVPALAARVVDQVLHGEHSYAESTLELAVLESVVIENIEALLLGLSGNNQSLEAPRRAGRVKAASNIPMAGLLHAYRLAGLLLWDEMMSRSLASSPRSEALLRVSSSVWGIIDEYSHAAAEAYRVVIDDLDRKDQQAKNVKLLSLLEGDTVTSEIPRMLRALGLPEHATYLVVVAELSGTGDDPMPGVASRLRAAGIYSAWATWKGEFVGLLACLLDTETASAIHVVAELAASRIGVSRSFPSLSVARDAVTQARLSMQCIPNGSVGAHRYGAAPLDLLIVSDPASTAEVHATVLGPLSAIDHRDSGLLLDTLEAWFAANGSTSEAAQLIHCHRNTVLHRLAKLSELTGRSVTRPLDAAELYVALRAARLARG
;
A
#
# COMPACT_ATOMS: atom_id res chain seq x y z
N MET A 1 50.80 -22.88 -28.99
CA MET A 1 49.87 -21.80 -28.62
C MET A 1 48.67 -22.45 -27.93
N GLY A 2 48.26 -22.16 -26.71
CA GLY A 2 48.75 -21.30 -25.64
C GLY A 2 48.24 -21.91 -24.33
N GLY A 3 49.07 -21.90 -23.29
CA GLY A 3 48.76 -22.51 -22.00
C GLY A 3 47.77 -21.69 -21.17
N CYS A 4 46.94 -22.39 -20.38
CA CYS A 4 46.19 -21.82 -19.27
C CYS A 4 47.14 -21.63 -18.07
N PRO A 5 47.19 -20.44 -17.44
CA PRO A 5 48.04 -20.22 -16.29
C PRO A 5 47.37 -20.67 -14.98
N ASN A 6 48.22 -21.26 -14.16
CA ASN A 6 48.04 -21.71 -12.79
C ASN A 6 47.83 -20.49 -11.85
N ILE A 7 46.73 -20.46 -11.09
CA ILE A 7 46.48 -19.43 -10.05
C ILE A 7 46.52 -20.11 -8.68
N GLY A 8 47.53 -19.73 -7.89
CA GLY A 8 47.78 -20.19 -6.52
C GLY A 8 46.78 -19.68 -5.47
N PRO A 9 47.00 -20.04 -4.18
CA PRO A 9 45.97 -19.97 -3.15
C PRO A 9 45.74 -18.54 -2.66
N ARG A 10 44.46 -18.14 -2.54
CA ARG A 10 44.06 -16.85 -1.99
C ARG A 10 44.20 -16.84 -0.47
N HIS A 11 44.90 -15.82 0.03
CA HIS A 11 44.96 -15.47 1.45
C HIS A 11 43.57 -15.16 2.02
N CYS A 12 43.23 -15.81 3.14
CA CYS A 12 42.20 -15.34 4.06
C CYS A 12 42.65 -14.03 4.71
N VAL A 13 41.87 -12.97 4.53
CA VAL A 13 41.94 -11.76 5.36
C VAL A 13 40.64 -11.68 6.15
N ALA A 14 40.81 -11.48 7.46
CA ALA A 14 39.78 -11.52 8.49
C ALA A 14 38.68 -10.47 8.30
N ALA A 15 37.44 -10.86 8.60
CA ALA A 15 36.29 -9.97 8.73
C ALA A 15 36.32 -9.25 10.09
N GLN A 16 36.12 -7.94 10.08
CA GLN A 16 35.72 -7.14 11.24
C GLN A 16 34.24 -6.76 11.13
N PRO A 17 33.52 -6.56 12.25
CA PRO A 17 32.08 -6.38 12.25
C PRO A 17 31.67 -4.94 11.89
N PHE A 18 30.64 -4.82 11.06
CA PHE A 18 29.98 -3.56 10.72
C PHE A 18 28.89 -3.28 11.77
N ASP A 19 29.11 -2.27 12.63
CA ASP A 19 28.07 -1.71 13.48
C ASP A 19 27.16 -0.78 12.65
N GLY A 20 25.87 -1.03 12.74
CA GLY A 20 24.82 -0.33 12.03
C GLY A 20 24.42 0.98 12.70
N GLN A 21 24.58 2.08 11.98
CA GLN A 21 23.74 3.28 12.07
C GLN A 21 23.60 3.89 10.66
N GLY A 22 22.69 3.32 9.87
CA GLY A 22 22.29 3.87 8.57
C GLY A 22 21.12 4.85 8.75
N GLY A 23 21.42 6.11 9.04
CA GLY A 23 20.46 7.19 8.85
C GLY A 23 20.16 7.35 7.36
N TYR A 24 18.88 7.41 6.99
CA TYR A 24 18.44 7.82 5.65
C TYR A 24 18.88 9.27 5.40
N SER A 25 20.10 9.44 4.90
CA SER A 25 20.55 10.70 4.33
C SER A 25 19.93 10.79 2.94
N SER A 26 18.93 11.65 2.80
CA SER A 26 18.38 12.08 1.52
C SER A 26 19.54 12.53 0.63
N CYS A 27 19.89 11.73 -0.36
CA CYS A 27 20.81 12.14 -1.42
C CYS A 27 20.09 13.17 -2.29
N MET A 28 20.10 14.43 -1.84
CA MET A 28 19.89 15.58 -2.72
C MET A 28 20.98 15.52 -3.80
N HIS A 29 20.64 14.97 -4.97
CA HIS A 29 21.43 15.19 -6.17
C HIS A 29 21.22 16.66 -6.57
N THR A 30 22.03 17.54 -5.99
CA THR A 30 22.25 18.85 -6.59
C THR A 30 23.04 18.64 -7.87
N SER A 31 22.35 18.61 -9.00
CA SER A 31 22.98 18.72 -10.32
C SER A 31 23.63 20.09 -10.41
N ASN A 32 24.87 20.19 -9.93
CA ASN A 32 25.65 21.42 -9.96
C ASN A 32 26.10 21.63 -11.40
N ILE A 33 25.26 22.24 -12.23
CA ILE A 33 25.69 22.81 -13.51
C ILE A 33 26.63 23.95 -13.13
N ALA A 34 27.92 23.65 -13.12
CA ALA A 34 28.96 24.63 -12.90
C ALA A 34 28.82 25.70 -13.98
N ILE A 35 28.23 26.86 -13.62
CA ILE A 35 28.34 28.07 -14.43
C ILE A 35 29.84 28.33 -14.56
N PRO A 36 30.42 28.27 -15.79
CA PRO A 36 31.85 28.49 -15.95
C PRO A 36 32.21 29.85 -15.37
N ASN A 37 33.35 29.92 -14.67
CA ASN A 37 33.83 31.10 -13.93
C ASN A 37 33.52 32.43 -14.65
N GLY A 38 32.62 33.21 -14.05
CA GLY A 38 32.21 34.54 -14.50
C GLY A 38 31.25 34.52 -15.69
N ILE A 39 29.95 34.70 -15.44
CA ILE A 39 28.98 34.96 -16.51
C ILE A 39 29.47 36.16 -17.31
N ASP A 40 29.55 35.98 -18.64
CA ASP A 40 29.94 37.00 -19.60
C ASP A 40 29.14 38.29 -19.37
N ALA A 41 29.83 39.44 -19.36
CA ALA A 41 29.22 40.73 -19.03
C ALA A 41 28.07 41.09 -19.98
N ASP A 42 28.17 40.69 -21.25
CA ASP A 42 27.13 40.92 -22.25
C ASP A 42 25.91 40.03 -22.01
N ALA A 43 26.11 38.78 -21.59
CA ALA A 43 25.01 37.89 -21.19
C ALA A 43 24.30 38.40 -19.93
N ARG A 44 25.06 38.90 -18.95
CA ARG A 44 24.48 39.48 -17.73
C ARG A 44 23.69 40.76 -18.01
N ALA A 45 24.20 41.62 -18.88
CA ALA A 45 23.48 42.82 -19.32
C ALA A 45 22.19 42.46 -20.04
N LEU A 46 22.21 41.44 -20.91
CA LEU A 46 21.02 40.93 -21.58
C LEU A 46 19.95 40.43 -20.59
N PHE A 47 20.33 39.63 -19.59
CA PHE A 47 19.39 39.16 -18.57
C PHE A 47 18.84 40.29 -17.69
N ALA A 48 19.66 41.31 -17.39
CA ALA A 48 19.21 42.51 -16.67
C ALA A 48 18.16 43.31 -17.47
N GLU A 49 18.37 43.50 -18.78
CA GLU A 49 17.37 44.15 -19.64
C GLU A 49 16.05 43.36 -19.71
N MET A 50 16.13 42.03 -19.64
CA MET A 50 14.93 41.19 -19.57
C MET A 50 14.21 41.28 -18.23
N LEU A 51 14.94 41.46 -17.11
CA LEU A 51 14.35 41.68 -15.79
C LEU A 51 13.44 42.93 -15.79
N ASP A 52 13.87 44.02 -16.45
CA ASP A 52 13.06 45.24 -16.60
C ASP A 52 11.76 45.00 -17.42
N SER A 53 11.71 43.91 -18.20
CA SER A 53 10.58 43.56 -19.07
C SER A 53 9.71 42.42 -18.54
N VAL A 54 9.96 41.91 -17.32
CA VAL A 54 9.26 40.75 -16.75
C VAL A 54 7.74 40.88 -16.83
N PRO A 55 7.09 42.00 -16.47
CA PRO A 55 5.63 42.09 -16.53
C PRO A 55 5.08 41.85 -17.94
N ALA A 56 5.75 42.39 -18.97
CA ALA A 56 5.35 42.21 -20.36
C ALA A 56 5.62 40.78 -20.87
N LEU A 57 6.75 40.17 -20.46
CA LEU A 57 7.07 38.78 -20.79
C LEU A 57 6.09 37.82 -20.13
N ALA A 58 5.77 38.03 -18.86
CA ALA A 58 4.80 37.24 -18.12
C ALA A 58 3.42 37.30 -18.77
N ALA A 59 2.94 38.49 -19.17
CA ALA A 59 1.67 38.62 -19.87
C ALA A 59 1.63 37.79 -21.17
N ARG A 60 2.71 37.81 -21.96
CA ARG A 60 2.82 36.98 -23.18
C ARG A 60 2.87 35.47 -22.88
N VAL A 61 3.59 35.07 -21.82
CA VAL A 61 3.65 33.66 -21.40
C VAL A 61 2.28 33.19 -20.92
N VAL A 62 1.57 33.98 -20.12
CA VAL A 62 0.22 33.67 -19.63
C VAL A 62 -0.74 33.51 -20.81
N ASP A 63 -0.72 34.46 -21.75
CA ASP A 63 -1.51 34.39 -22.98
C ASP A 63 -1.22 33.10 -23.77
N GLN A 64 0.06 32.79 -23.97
CA GLN A 64 0.47 31.58 -24.69
C GLN A 64 0.06 30.29 -23.96
N VAL A 65 0.13 30.25 -22.62
CA VAL A 65 -0.29 29.08 -21.83
C VAL A 65 -1.80 28.89 -21.91
N LEU A 66 -2.59 29.97 -21.80
CA LEU A 66 -4.06 29.89 -21.88
C LEU A 66 -4.55 29.44 -23.26
N HIS A 67 -3.89 29.88 -24.34
CA HIS A 67 -4.24 29.46 -25.70
C HIS A 67 -3.62 28.12 -26.12
N GLY A 68 -2.46 27.78 -25.54
CA GLY A 68 -1.67 26.60 -25.92
C GLY A 68 -1.98 25.35 -25.10
N GLU A 69 -2.59 25.48 -23.92
CA GLU A 69 -2.90 24.36 -23.03
C GLU A 69 -4.34 24.46 -22.48
N HIS A 70 -5.23 23.64 -23.04
CA HIS A 70 -6.65 23.57 -22.69
C HIS A 70 -6.88 23.37 -21.19
N SER A 71 -5.97 22.64 -20.52
CA SER A 71 -6.07 22.39 -19.07
C SER A 71 -6.07 23.67 -18.23
N TYR A 72 -5.47 24.77 -18.69
CA TYR A 72 -5.50 26.05 -17.98
C TYR A 72 -6.78 26.83 -18.28
N ALA A 73 -7.26 26.78 -19.53
CA ALA A 73 -8.47 27.48 -19.95
C ALA A 73 -9.73 26.97 -19.23
N GLU A 74 -9.78 25.68 -18.89
CA GLU A 74 -10.90 25.04 -18.18
C GLU A 74 -10.69 24.94 -16.66
N SER A 75 -9.55 25.42 -16.14
CA SER A 75 -9.22 25.29 -14.72
C SER A 75 -9.95 26.29 -13.83
N THR A 76 -9.98 26.01 -12.52
CA THR A 76 -10.45 26.95 -11.49
C THR A 76 -9.36 27.91 -11.02
N LEU A 77 -8.20 27.95 -11.68
CA LEU A 77 -7.08 28.80 -11.29
C LEU A 77 -7.38 30.25 -11.65
N GLU A 78 -7.37 31.13 -10.66
CA GLU A 78 -7.56 32.56 -10.89
C GLU A 78 -6.42 33.15 -11.73
N LEU A 79 -6.78 33.97 -12.73
CA LEU A 79 -5.83 34.57 -13.67
C LEU A 79 -4.73 35.37 -12.96
N ALA A 80 -5.09 36.18 -11.95
CA ALA A 80 -4.14 36.97 -11.17
C ALA A 80 -3.11 36.09 -10.43
N VAL A 81 -3.52 34.90 -9.98
CA VAL A 81 -2.62 33.94 -9.33
C VAL A 81 -1.69 33.32 -10.38
N LEU A 82 -2.20 32.99 -11.56
CA LEU A 82 -1.38 32.49 -12.66
C LEU A 82 -0.32 33.52 -13.07
N GLU A 83 -0.71 34.78 -13.26
CA GLU A 83 0.19 35.90 -13.58
C GLU A 83 1.29 36.06 -12.52
N SER A 84 0.93 36.12 -11.23
CA SER A 84 1.90 36.20 -10.13
C SER A 84 2.90 35.05 -10.17
N VAL A 85 2.44 33.81 -10.38
CA VAL A 85 3.35 32.66 -10.44
C VAL A 85 4.29 32.76 -11.64
N VAL A 86 3.79 33.18 -12.81
CA VAL A 86 4.63 33.32 -14.00
C VAL A 86 5.67 34.41 -13.82
N ILE A 87 5.29 35.58 -13.29
CA ILE A 87 6.21 36.69 -12.96
C ILE A 87 7.34 36.19 -12.06
N GLU A 88 7.01 35.59 -10.92
CA GLU A 88 8.00 35.09 -9.96
C GLU A 88 8.95 34.06 -10.57
N ASN A 89 8.45 33.20 -11.47
CA ASN A 89 9.26 32.18 -12.14
C ASN A 89 10.23 32.80 -13.16
N ILE A 90 9.77 33.78 -13.96
CA ILE A 90 10.63 34.47 -14.92
C ILE A 90 11.70 35.28 -14.19
N GLU A 91 11.34 36.00 -13.12
CA GLU A 91 12.30 36.76 -12.30
C GLU A 91 13.35 35.86 -11.69
N ALA A 92 12.93 34.77 -11.04
CA ALA A 92 13.84 33.83 -10.41
C ALA A 92 14.80 33.20 -11.44
N LEU A 93 14.28 32.82 -12.61
CA LEU A 93 15.09 32.24 -13.70
C LEU A 93 16.15 33.22 -14.20
N LEU A 94 15.77 34.48 -14.48
CA LEU A 94 16.69 35.50 -15.00
C LEU A 94 17.74 35.91 -13.95
N LEU A 95 17.34 35.99 -12.68
CA LEU A 95 18.27 36.20 -11.57
C LEU A 95 19.26 35.03 -11.47
N GLY A 96 18.76 33.80 -11.51
CA GLY A 96 19.59 32.58 -11.48
C GLY A 96 20.61 32.55 -12.61
N LEU A 97 20.20 32.89 -13.83
CA LEU A 97 21.08 33.02 -15.01
C LEU A 97 22.10 34.16 -14.89
N SER A 98 21.79 35.19 -14.10
CA SER A 98 22.71 36.30 -13.79
C SER A 98 23.70 35.95 -12.68
N GLY A 99 23.63 34.73 -12.12
CA GLY A 99 24.45 34.27 -11.00
C GLY A 99 23.96 34.77 -9.64
N ASN A 100 22.75 35.34 -9.60
CA ASN A 100 22.11 35.88 -8.41
C ASN A 100 20.99 34.94 -7.97
N ASN A 101 20.94 34.55 -6.69
CA ASN A 101 19.78 33.86 -6.09
C ASN A 101 19.29 32.58 -6.83
N GLN A 102 19.92 31.44 -6.57
CA GLN A 102 19.55 30.12 -7.13
C GLN A 102 18.34 29.47 -6.41
N SER A 103 17.36 30.27 -5.97
CA SER A 103 16.21 29.75 -5.23
C SER A 103 15.23 29.00 -6.15
N LEU A 104 14.86 27.78 -5.75
CA LEU A 104 13.83 26.97 -6.41
C LEU A 104 12.42 27.18 -5.83
N GLU A 105 12.21 28.19 -4.99
CA GLU A 105 10.87 28.40 -4.40
C GLU A 105 9.82 28.87 -5.40
N ALA A 106 10.18 29.69 -6.40
CA ALA A 106 9.26 30.11 -7.45
C ALA A 106 8.69 28.90 -8.24
N PRO A 107 9.51 27.97 -8.75
CA PRO A 107 8.99 26.78 -9.42
C PRO A 107 8.25 25.83 -8.46
N ARG A 108 8.72 25.68 -7.21
CA ARG A 108 7.98 24.87 -6.20
C ARG A 108 6.60 25.44 -5.90
N ARG A 109 6.46 26.77 -5.76
CA ARG A 109 5.16 27.45 -5.61
C ARG A 109 4.28 27.20 -6.83
N ALA A 110 4.84 27.23 -8.04
CA ALA A 110 4.08 26.89 -9.24
C ALA A 110 3.52 25.47 -9.16
N GLY A 111 4.34 24.47 -8.86
CA GLY A 111 3.90 23.10 -8.66
C GLY A 111 2.74 22.97 -7.67
N ARG A 112 2.87 23.59 -6.49
CA ARG A 112 1.84 23.58 -5.43
C ARG A 112 0.51 24.21 -5.88
N VAL A 113 0.57 25.39 -6.49
CA VAL A 113 -0.64 26.12 -6.95
C VAL A 113 -1.38 25.34 -8.03
N LYS A 114 -0.63 24.74 -8.98
CA LYS A 114 -1.22 23.97 -10.08
C LYS A 114 -1.85 22.67 -9.59
N ALA A 115 -1.21 21.97 -8.65
CA ALA A 115 -1.79 20.80 -8.00
C ALA A 115 -3.09 21.14 -7.26
N ALA A 116 -3.10 22.21 -6.46
CA ALA A 116 -4.29 22.65 -5.72
C ALA A 116 -5.45 23.09 -6.62
N SER A 117 -5.14 23.51 -7.86
CA SER A 117 -6.13 23.96 -8.86
C SER A 117 -6.51 22.86 -9.85
N ASN A 118 -6.13 21.60 -9.58
CA ASN A 118 -6.45 20.42 -10.38
C ASN A 118 -5.94 20.49 -11.84
N ILE A 119 -4.84 21.21 -12.08
CA ILE A 119 -4.19 21.23 -13.40
C ILE A 119 -3.37 19.95 -13.56
N PRO A 120 -3.56 19.13 -14.60
CA PRO A 120 -2.80 17.89 -14.79
C PRO A 120 -1.29 18.14 -14.88
N MET A 121 -0.48 17.20 -14.39
CA MET A 121 1.00 17.24 -14.49
C MET A 121 1.46 17.51 -15.93
N ALA A 122 0.81 16.88 -16.92
CA ALA A 122 1.14 17.09 -18.33
C ALA A 122 0.96 18.56 -18.75
N GLY A 123 -0.12 19.22 -18.29
CA GLY A 123 -0.37 20.64 -18.55
C GLY A 123 0.65 21.54 -17.84
N LEU A 124 1.03 21.22 -16.59
CA LEU A 124 2.10 21.93 -15.88
C LEU A 124 3.41 21.90 -16.68
N LEU A 125 3.86 20.74 -17.11
CA LEU A 125 5.10 20.58 -17.88
C LEU A 125 5.02 21.24 -19.26
N HIS A 126 3.84 21.19 -19.90
CA HIS A 126 3.61 21.88 -21.17
C HIS A 126 3.77 23.41 -21.01
N ALA A 127 3.24 23.99 -19.94
CA ALA A 127 3.36 25.41 -19.65
C ALA A 127 4.82 25.85 -19.48
N TYR A 128 5.65 25.05 -18.77
CA TYR A 128 7.09 25.31 -18.66
C TYR A 128 7.79 25.26 -20.03
N ARG A 129 7.41 24.31 -20.90
CA ARG A 129 7.94 24.21 -22.26
C ARG A 129 7.60 25.43 -23.12
N LEU A 130 6.34 25.91 -23.05
CA LEU A 130 5.91 27.12 -23.77
C LEU A 130 6.66 28.36 -23.27
N ALA A 131 6.72 28.54 -21.94
CA ALA A 131 7.44 29.65 -21.32
C ALA A 131 8.92 29.65 -21.70
N GLY A 132 9.59 28.49 -21.62
CA GLY A 132 11.00 28.35 -21.99
C GLY A 132 11.28 28.71 -23.46
N LEU A 133 10.43 28.26 -24.39
CA LEU A 133 10.55 28.60 -25.81
C LEU A 133 10.38 30.10 -26.07
N LEU A 134 9.39 30.74 -25.43
CA LEU A 134 9.16 32.18 -25.57
C LEU A 134 10.33 32.99 -25.00
N LEU A 135 10.81 32.64 -23.81
CA LEU A 135 11.94 33.33 -23.19
C LEU A 135 13.21 33.17 -24.02
N TRP A 136 13.44 31.98 -24.61
CA TRP A 136 14.54 31.74 -25.52
C TRP A 136 14.46 32.62 -26.77
N ASP A 137 13.29 32.70 -27.41
CA ASP A 137 13.06 33.55 -28.57
C ASP A 137 13.30 35.04 -28.26
N GLU A 138 12.89 35.49 -27.07
CA GLU A 138 13.16 36.84 -26.59
C GLU A 138 14.66 37.09 -26.38
N MET A 139 15.37 36.17 -25.72
CA MET A 139 16.83 36.25 -25.52
C MET A 139 17.55 36.33 -26.87
N MET A 140 17.17 35.48 -27.82
CA MET A 140 17.72 35.48 -29.18
C MET A 140 17.46 36.81 -29.88
N SER A 141 16.21 37.28 -29.91
CA SER A 141 15.82 38.52 -30.58
C SER A 141 16.60 39.74 -30.08
N ARG A 142 16.80 39.85 -28.75
CA ARG A 142 17.58 40.95 -28.14
C ARG A 142 19.09 40.80 -28.33
N SER A 143 19.59 39.59 -28.47
CA SER A 143 21.02 39.34 -28.71
C SER A 143 21.47 39.66 -30.14
N LEU A 144 20.58 39.52 -31.13
CA LEU A 144 20.88 39.75 -32.55
C LEU A 144 21.23 41.20 -32.89
N ALA A 145 20.91 42.15 -32.01
CA ALA A 145 21.28 43.55 -32.16
C ALA A 145 22.80 43.80 -32.06
N SER A 146 23.58 42.83 -31.53
CA SER A 146 25.02 42.98 -31.30
C SER A 146 25.76 41.64 -31.38
N SER A 147 26.82 41.56 -32.20
CA SER A 147 27.61 40.32 -32.37
C SER A 147 28.20 39.78 -31.05
N PRO A 148 28.80 40.61 -30.17
CA PRO A 148 29.23 40.16 -28.84
C PRO A 148 28.13 39.53 -27.99
N ARG A 149 26.90 40.08 -28.01
CA ARG A 149 25.76 39.53 -27.26
C ARG A 149 25.32 38.17 -27.79
N SER A 150 25.29 38.01 -29.10
CA SER A 150 24.95 36.73 -29.73
C SER A 150 25.96 35.63 -29.34
N GLU A 151 27.26 35.94 -29.35
CA GLU A 151 28.31 35.00 -28.92
C GLU A 151 28.27 34.71 -27.41
N ALA A 152 27.93 35.69 -26.59
CA ALA A 152 27.76 35.52 -25.16
C ALA A 152 26.56 34.60 -24.84
N LEU A 153 25.41 34.79 -25.49
CA LEU A 153 24.22 33.96 -25.33
C LEU A 153 24.49 32.50 -25.75
N LEU A 154 25.20 32.28 -26.87
CA LEU A 154 25.59 30.94 -27.31
C LEU A 154 26.46 30.22 -26.27
N ARG A 155 27.41 30.93 -25.63
CA ARG A 155 28.28 30.37 -24.59
C ARG A 155 27.52 29.95 -23.32
N VAL A 156 26.40 30.60 -22.99
CA VAL A 156 25.56 30.27 -21.82
C VAL A 156 24.31 29.45 -22.15
N SER A 157 24.13 29.04 -23.41
CA SER A 157 22.93 28.32 -23.87
C SER A 157 22.63 27.04 -23.08
N SER A 158 23.66 26.24 -22.78
CA SER A 158 23.52 25.04 -21.93
C SER A 158 23.06 25.39 -20.51
N SER A 159 23.49 26.52 -19.96
CA SER A 159 23.05 27.01 -18.64
C SER A 159 21.59 27.46 -18.68
N VAL A 160 21.15 28.11 -19.77
CA VAL A 160 19.75 28.49 -19.98
C VAL A 160 18.85 27.26 -19.97
N TRP A 161 19.17 26.26 -20.79
CA TRP A 161 18.39 25.01 -20.82
C TRP A 161 18.46 24.23 -19.49
N GLY A 162 19.62 24.22 -18.85
CA GLY A 162 19.81 23.60 -17.53
C GLY A 162 18.91 24.19 -16.44
N ILE A 163 18.83 25.52 -16.36
CA ILE A 163 17.96 26.19 -15.37
C ILE A 163 16.48 25.96 -15.70
N ILE A 164 16.07 26.00 -16.98
CA ILE A 164 14.68 25.70 -17.37
C ILE A 164 14.30 24.27 -16.96
N ASP A 165 15.17 23.29 -17.21
CA ASP A 165 14.96 21.89 -16.85
C ASP A 165 14.84 21.74 -15.31
N GLU A 166 15.78 22.31 -14.56
CA GLU A 166 15.79 22.29 -13.10
C GLU A 166 14.50 22.90 -12.50
N TYR A 167 14.02 24.01 -13.06
CA TYR A 167 12.79 24.65 -12.62
C TYR A 167 11.56 23.78 -12.91
N SER A 168 11.49 23.20 -14.10
CA SER A 168 10.39 22.29 -14.44
C SER A 168 10.37 21.05 -13.55
N HIS A 169 11.55 20.52 -13.19
CA HIS A 169 11.70 19.40 -12.26
C HIS A 169 11.25 19.77 -10.85
N ALA A 170 11.71 20.91 -10.32
CA ALA A 170 11.33 21.39 -8.99
C ALA A 170 9.82 21.64 -8.87
N ALA A 171 9.19 22.14 -9.92
CA ALA A 171 7.74 22.29 -9.98
C ALA A 171 7.01 20.93 -9.98
N ALA A 172 7.49 19.97 -10.78
CA ALA A 172 6.91 18.62 -10.84
C ALA A 172 7.05 17.84 -9.52
N GLU A 173 8.16 18.00 -8.81
CA GLU A 173 8.36 17.43 -7.48
C GLU A 173 7.38 18.02 -6.46
N ALA A 174 7.30 19.36 -6.38
CA ALA A 174 6.37 20.03 -5.47
C ALA A 174 4.90 19.73 -5.78
N TYR A 175 4.57 19.55 -7.06
CA TYR A 175 3.24 19.10 -7.49
C TYR A 175 2.91 17.71 -6.93
N ARG A 176 3.81 16.72 -7.10
CA ARG A 176 3.58 15.35 -6.64
C ARG A 176 3.35 15.28 -5.13
N VAL A 177 4.14 16.02 -4.35
CA VAL A 177 3.97 16.09 -2.89
C VAL A 177 2.57 16.57 -2.50
N VAL A 178 2.00 17.55 -3.23
CA VAL A 178 0.64 18.04 -2.95
C VAL A 178 -0.42 17.00 -3.35
N ILE A 179 -0.28 16.36 -4.51
CA ILE A 179 -1.22 15.31 -4.94
C ILE A 179 -1.19 14.14 -3.96
N ASP A 180 -0.01 13.67 -3.55
CA ASP A 180 0.13 12.58 -2.59
C ASP A 180 -0.52 12.93 -1.23
N ASP A 181 -0.39 14.18 -0.78
CA ASP A 181 -1.04 14.65 0.45
C ASP A 181 -2.58 14.73 0.31
N LEU A 182 -3.09 15.17 -0.83
CA LEU A 182 -4.52 15.20 -1.13
C LEU A 182 -5.10 13.79 -1.19
N ASP A 183 -4.45 12.87 -1.90
CA ASP A 183 -4.86 11.46 -2.02
C ASP A 183 -4.84 10.78 -0.66
N ARG A 184 -3.81 11.03 0.16
CA ARG A 184 -3.73 10.52 1.53
C ARG A 184 -4.86 11.06 2.42
N LYS A 185 -5.19 12.35 2.31
CA LYS A 185 -6.32 12.95 3.05
C LYS A 185 -7.66 12.38 2.62
N ASP A 186 -7.87 12.21 1.31
CA ASP A 186 -9.09 11.58 0.78
C ASP A 186 -9.20 10.12 1.26
N GLN A 187 -8.11 9.36 1.20
CA GLN A 187 -8.07 8.00 1.71
C GLN A 187 -8.33 7.94 3.21
N GLN A 188 -7.76 8.84 4.01
CA GLN A 188 -8.04 8.93 5.44
C GLN A 188 -9.52 9.26 5.69
N ALA A 189 -10.09 10.19 4.92
CA ALA A 189 -11.50 10.53 5.01
C ALA A 189 -12.43 9.38 4.59
N LYS A 190 -12.02 8.52 3.66
CA LYS A 190 -12.73 7.29 3.29
C LYS A 190 -12.61 6.23 4.39
N ASN A 191 -11.41 6.04 4.95
CA ASN A 191 -11.18 5.10 6.05
C ASN A 191 -12.09 5.41 7.24
N VAL A 192 -12.15 6.68 7.68
CA VAL A 192 -13.04 7.09 8.78
C VAL A 192 -14.50 6.74 8.48
N LYS A 193 -14.98 7.02 7.26
CA LYS A 193 -16.36 6.69 6.89
C LYS A 193 -16.62 5.18 6.89
N LEU A 194 -15.73 4.39 6.29
CA LEU A 194 -15.87 2.93 6.26
C LEU A 194 -15.95 2.37 7.69
N LEU A 195 -15.04 2.82 8.56
CA LEU A 195 -14.97 2.33 9.93
C LEU A 195 -16.21 2.72 10.74
N SER A 196 -16.71 3.95 10.59
CA SER A 196 -17.98 4.35 11.23
C SER A 196 -19.18 3.52 10.77
N LEU A 197 -19.22 3.06 9.50
CA LEU A 197 -20.25 2.12 9.03
C LEU A 197 -20.08 0.75 9.70
N LEU A 198 -18.85 0.24 9.73
CA LEU A 198 -18.53 -1.09 10.26
C LEU A 198 -18.66 -1.18 11.79
N GLU A 199 -18.41 -0.10 12.51
CA GLU A 199 -18.67 0.01 13.94
C GLU A 199 -20.16 0.14 14.24
N GLY A 200 -21.00 0.48 13.26
CA GLY A 200 -22.45 0.63 13.47
C GLY A 200 -22.84 1.86 14.30
N ASP A 201 -21.93 2.81 14.49
CA ASP A 201 -22.18 4.08 15.20
C ASP A 201 -22.83 5.14 14.30
N THR A 202 -23.10 4.79 13.04
CA THR A 202 -23.63 5.72 12.03
C THR A 202 -25.16 5.82 12.12
N VAL A 203 -25.66 7.07 12.16
CA VAL A 203 -27.11 7.35 12.06
C VAL A 203 -27.64 6.93 10.68
N THR A 204 -28.78 6.25 10.63
CA THR A 204 -29.35 5.66 9.39
C THR A 204 -29.47 6.65 8.22
N SER A 205 -29.80 7.92 8.49
CA SER A 205 -29.92 8.97 7.47
C SER A 205 -28.60 9.33 6.77
N GLU A 206 -27.46 9.04 7.40
CA GLU A 206 -26.12 9.38 6.89
C GLU A 206 -25.51 8.27 6.02
N ILE A 207 -26.00 7.04 6.15
CA ILE A 207 -25.50 5.86 5.45
C ILE A 207 -25.42 6.07 3.92
N PRO A 208 -26.47 6.58 3.24
CA PRO A 208 -26.41 6.80 1.79
C PRO A 208 -25.31 7.76 1.36
N ARG A 209 -25.07 8.82 2.15
CA ARG A 209 -24.01 9.81 1.89
C ARG A 209 -22.63 9.18 2.03
N MET A 210 -22.43 8.34 3.04
CA MET A 210 -21.17 7.64 3.27
C MET A 210 -20.89 6.59 2.19
N LEU A 211 -21.90 5.83 1.78
CA LEU A 211 -21.76 4.86 0.68
C LEU A 211 -21.39 5.54 -0.64
N ARG A 212 -22.03 6.65 -1.00
CA ARG A 212 -21.64 7.45 -2.18
C ARG A 212 -20.18 7.93 -2.10
N ALA A 213 -19.75 8.43 -0.95
CA ALA A 213 -18.36 8.86 -0.76
C ALA A 213 -17.34 7.71 -0.84
N LEU A 214 -17.76 6.48 -0.53
CA LEU A 214 -16.96 5.26 -0.66
C LEU A 214 -17.07 4.61 -2.06
N GLY A 215 -17.94 5.12 -2.94
CA GLY A 215 -18.21 4.51 -4.24
C GLY A 215 -18.95 3.17 -4.16
N LEU A 216 -19.70 2.93 -3.08
CA LEU A 216 -20.48 1.71 -2.87
C LEU A 216 -21.97 1.94 -3.21
N PRO A 217 -22.65 0.96 -3.83
CA PRO A 217 -24.09 1.03 -4.07
C PRO A 217 -24.88 1.00 -2.76
N GLU A 218 -26.03 1.69 -2.72
CA GLU A 218 -26.91 1.73 -1.53
C GLU A 218 -27.71 0.44 -1.34
N HIS A 219 -28.15 -0.15 -2.45
CA HIS A 219 -28.93 -1.39 -2.47
C HIS A 219 -28.06 -2.54 -3.00
N ALA A 220 -27.46 -3.26 -2.07
CA ALA A 220 -26.60 -4.40 -2.35
C ALA A 220 -26.64 -5.40 -1.21
N THR A 221 -26.20 -6.62 -1.51
CA THR A 221 -25.82 -7.60 -0.51
C THR A 221 -24.37 -7.34 -0.12
N TYR A 222 -24.13 -7.12 1.17
CA TYR A 222 -22.81 -6.77 1.67
C TYR A 222 -22.10 -7.97 2.30
N LEU A 223 -20.76 -7.95 2.27
CA LEU A 223 -19.90 -8.81 3.07
C LEU A 223 -18.84 -7.98 3.77
N VAL A 224 -18.43 -8.40 4.96
CA VAL A 224 -17.23 -7.88 5.62
C VAL A 224 -16.10 -8.89 5.47
N VAL A 225 -14.92 -8.39 5.11
CA VAL A 225 -13.68 -9.15 5.06
C VAL A 225 -12.73 -8.55 6.09
N VAL A 226 -12.09 -9.40 6.90
CA VAL A 226 -11.05 -9.01 7.84
C VAL A 226 -9.83 -9.87 7.57
N ALA A 227 -8.67 -9.25 7.41
CA ALA A 227 -7.41 -9.93 7.22
C ALA A 227 -6.38 -9.47 8.25
N GLU A 228 -5.53 -10.41 8.67
CA GLU A 228 -4.40 -10.11 9.53
C GLU A 228 -3.33 -9.34 8.74
N LEU A 229 -2.88 -8.21 9.26
CA LEU A 229 -1.69 -7.54 8.73
C LEU A 229 -0.44 -8.17 9.35
N SER A 230 0.51 -8.55 8.51
CA SER A 230 1.81 -9.02 8.98
C SER A 230 2.55 -7.89 9.70
N GLY A 231 3.43 -8.24 10.65
CA GLY A 231 4.27 -7.26 11.34
C GLY A 231 5.22 -6.47 10.42
N THR A 232 5.43 -6.93 9.18
CA THR A 232 6.18 -6.25 8.12
C THR A 232 5.36 -5.21 7.37
N GLY A 233 4.04 -5.18 7.53
CA GLY A 233 3.13 -4.26 6.86
C GLY A 233 2.81 -4.64 5.41
N ASP A 234 3.05 -5.89 5.02
CA ASP A 234 2.74 -6.38 3.68
C ASP A 234 1.22 -6.42 3.45
N ASP A 235 0.80 -6.17 2.21
CA ASP A 235 -0.61 -6.24 1.82
C ASP A 235 -1.12 -7.70 1.95
N PRO A 236 -2.13 -7.98 2.79
CA PRO A 236 -2.63 -9.32 3.01
C PRO A 236 -3.43 -9.86 1.83
N MET A 237 -3.86 -9.00 0.90
CA MET A 237 -4.53 -9.38 -0.34
C MET A 237 -4.10 -8.47 -1.50
N PRO A 238 -2.89 -8.67 -2.06
CA PRO A 238 -2.32 -7.80 -3.08
C PRO A 238 -3.26 -7.54 -4.26
N GLY A 239 -3.65 -6.28 -4.44
CA GLY A 239 -4.48 -5.86 -5.58
C GLY A 239 -5.95 -6.30 -5.53
N VAL A 240 -6.46 -6.67 -4.35
CA VAL A 240 -7.85 -7.14 -4.16
C VAL A 240 -8.90 -6.17 -4.71
N ALA A 241 -8.75 -4.87 -4.49
CA ALA A 241 -9.70 -3.87 -4.98
C ALA A 241 -9.84 -3.88 -6.51
N SER A 242 -8.72 -4.03 -7.23
CA SER A 242 -8.70 -4.11 -8.69
C SER A 242 -9.29 -5.41 -9.21
N ARG A 243 -8.98 -6.54 -8.57
CA ARG A 243 -9.52 -7.86 -8.93
C ARG A 243 -11.03 -7.96 -8.70
N LEU A 244 -11.53 -7.45 -7.57
CA LEU A 244 -12.97 -7.37 -7.29
C LEU A 244 -13.69 -6.47 -8.28
N ARG A 245 -13.12 -5.30 -8.61
CA ARG A 245 -13.69 -4.40 -9.61
C ARG A 245 -13.79 -5.06 -10.99
N ALA A 246 -12.78 -5.82 -11.41
CA ALA A 246 -12.82 -6.58 -12.67
C ALA A 246 -13.92 -7.66 -12.68
N ALA A 247 -14.30 -8.18 -11.51
CA ALA A 247 -15.42 -9.09 -11.33
C ALA A 247 -16.78 -8.39 -11.12
N GLY A 248 -16.84 -7.05 -11.25
CA GLY A 248 -18.06 -6.26 -11.05
C GLY A 248 -18.42 -5.99 -9.59
N ILE A 249 -17.54 -6.31 -8.64
CA ILE A 249 -17.80 -6.23 -7.20
C ILE A 249 -17.23 -4.93 -6.64
N TYR A 250 -18.09 -4.14 -6.00
CA TYR A 250 -17.69 -2.89 -5.36
C TYR A 250 -17.06 -3.19 -4.00
N SER A 251 -15.99 -2.48 -3.65
CA SER A 251 -15.34 -2.66 -2.35
C SER A 251 -14.70 -1.37 -1.83
N ALA A 252 -14.70 -1.23 -0.52
CA ALA A 252 -13.96 -0.20 0.21
C ALA A 252 -13.12 -0.86 1.31
N TRP A 253 -11.92 -0.35 1.53
CA TRP A 253 -10.91 -0.97 2.39
C TRP A 253 -10.31 0.06 3.35
N ALA A 254 -9.99 -0.37 4.57
CA ALA A 254 -9.27 0.41 5.56
C ALA A 254 -8.38 -0.48 6.43
N THR A 255 -7.34 0.12 7.00
CA THR A 255 -6.54 -0.51 8.04
C THR A 255 -6.99 -0.01 9.41
N TRP A 256 -7.25 -0.93 10.34
CA TRP A 256 -7.72 -0.61 11.69
C TRP A 256 -7.20 -1.62 12.72
N LYS A 257 -6.57 -1.12 13.80
CA LYS A 257 -6.07 -1.94 14.93
C LYS A 257 -5.21 -3.15 14.50
N GLY A 258 -4.37 -2.99 13.47
CA GLY A 258 -3.53 -4.08 12.95
C GLY A 258 -4.27 -5.09 12.07
N GLU A 259 -5.49 -4.77 11.63
CA GLU A 259 -6.27 -5.56 10.68
C GLU A 259 -6.50 -4.77 9.39
N PHE A 260 -6.58 -5.49 8.27
CA PHE A 260 -7.06 -4.95 7.00
C PHE A 260 -8.52 -5.35 6.81
N VAL A 261 -9.41 -4.36 6.79
CA VAL A 261 -10.87 -4.57 6.83
C VAL A 261 -11.52 -4.02 5.58
N GLY A 262 -12.39 -4.81 4.96
CA GLY A 262 -13.12 -4.47 3.75
C GLY A 262 -14.61 -4.61 3.89
N LEU A 263 -15.34 -3.70 3.25
CA LEU A 263 -16.77 -3.84 2.97
C LEU A 263 -16.94 -4.06 1.47
N LEU A 264 -17.50 -5.22 1.11
CA LEU A 264 -17.82 -5.59 -0.26
C LEU A 264 -19.32 -5.40 -0.47
N ALA A 265 -19.70 -4.97 -1.66
CA ALA A 265 -21.08 -4.80 -2.06
C ALA A 265 -21.34 -5.51 -3.40
N CYS A 266 -22.23 -6.51 -3.35
CA CYS A 266 -22.65 -7.35 -4.45
C CYS A 266 -24.09 -6.99 -4.85
N LEU A 267 -24.33 -6.70 -6.12
CA LEU A 267 -25.64 -6.42 -6.67
C LEU A 267 -26.42 -7.70 -7.00
N LEU A 268 -25.70 -8.82 -7.22
CA LEU A 268 -26.26 -10.13 -7.55
C LEU A 268 -25.80 -11.20 -6.53
N ASP A 269 -26.64 -12.18 -6.24
CA ASP A 269 -26.28 -13.26 -5.31
C ASP A 269 -25.08 -14.09 -5.78
N THR A 270 -24.92 -14.28 -7.10
CA THR A 270 -23.78 -14.98 -7.71
C THR A 270 -22.45 -14.28 -7.43
N GLU A 271 -22.45 -12.95 -7.27
CA GLU A 271 -21.25 -12.17 -7.00
C GLU A 271 -20.71 -12.43 -5.59
N THR A 272 -21.57 -12.81 -4.63
CA THR A 272 -21.15 -13.16 -3.26
C THR A 272 -20.19 -14.35 -3.25
N ALA A 273 -20.49 -15.37 -4.06
CA ALA A 273 -19.60 -16.54 -4.20
C ALA A 273 -18.29 -16.16 -4.92
N SER A 274 -18.38 -15.32 -5.95
CA SER A 274 -17.21 -14.80 -6.67
C SER A 274 -16.31 -13.95 -5.77
N ALA A 275 -16.89 -13.10 -4.92
CA ALA A 275 -16.17 -12.29 -3.94
C ALA A 275 -15.32 -13.17 -3.02
N ILE A 276 -15.93 -14.20 -2.44
CA ILE A 276 -15.24 -15.14 -1.55
C ILE A 276 -14.11 -15.88 -2.29
N HIS A 277 -14.34 -16.28 -3.54
CA HIS A 277 -13.32 -16.94 -4.36
C HIS A 277 -12.11 -16.03 -4.62
N VAL A 278 -12.35 -14.78 -5.03
CA VAL A 278 -11.29 -13.78 -5.27
C VAL A 278 -10.49 -13.51 -3.99
N VAL A 279 -11.18 -13.35 -2.85
CA VAL A 279 -10.53 -13.15 -1.55
C VAL A 279 -9.66 -14.36 -1.17
N ALA A 280 -10.14 -15.57 -1.42
CA ALA A 280 -9.38 -16.79 -1.14
C ALA A 280 -8.17 -16.97 -2.06
N GLU A 281 -8.28 -16.64 -3.35
CA GLU A 281 -7.20 -16.72 -4.34
C GLU A 281 -6.05 -15.77 -4.01
N LEU A 282 -6.36 -14.58 -3.50
CA LEU A 282 -5.39 -13.52 -3.20
C LEU A 282 -4.83 -13.58 -1.77
N ALA A 283 -5.24 -14.57 -0.97
CA ALA A 283 -4.85 -14.65 0.42
C ALA A 283 -3.32 -14.74 0.56
N ALA A 284 -2.71 -13.73 1.19
CA ALA A 284 -1.32 -13.73 1.63
C ALA A 284 -1.18 -13.85 3.16
N SER A 285 -2.29 -13.73 3.89
CA SER A 285 -2.39 -13.95 5.33
C SER A 285 -3.69 -14.68 5.68
N ARG A 286 -4.06 -14.67 6.97
CA ARG A 286 -5.34 -15.21 7.45
C ARG A 286 -6.45 -14.22 7.16
N ILE A 287 -7.51 -14.71 6.51
CA ILE A 287 -8.64 -13.90 6.12
C ILE A 287 -9.93 -14.53 6.64
N GLY A 288 -10.77 -13.73 7.26
CA GLY A 288 -12.11 -14.09 7.65
C GLY A 288 -13.15 -13.32 6.86
N VAL A 289 -14.21 -14.01 6.43
CA VAL A 289 -15.31 -13.42 5.67
C VAL A 289 -16.61 -13.62 6.45
N SER A 290 -17.40 -12.56 6.63
CA SER A 290 -18.70 -12.63 7.30
C SER A 290 -19.73 -13.43 6.49
N ARG A 291 -20.92 -13.63 7.06
CA ARG A 291 -22.09 -13.94 6.21
C ARG A 291 -22.44 -12.73 5.36
N SER A 292 -23.13 -12.97 4.26
CA SER A 292 -23.74 -11.91 3.48
C SER A 292 -24.91 -11.29 4.25
N PHE A 293 -25.09 -9.98 4.16
CA PHE A 293 -26.16 -9.26 4.85
C PHE A 293 -26.72 -8.11 3.99
N PRO A 294 -28.04 -7.82 4.07
CA PRO A 294 -28.68 -6.82 3.19
C PRO A 294 -28.67 -5.39 3.74
N SER A 295 -28.34 -5.20 5.03
CA SER A 295 -28.45 -3.90 5.72
C SER A 295 -27.23 -3.61 6.57
N LEU A 296 -26.70 -2.39 6.49
CA LEU A 296 -25.55 -1.95 7.28
C LEU A 296 -25.84 -1.80 8.78
N SER A 297 -27.09 -1.91 9.21
CA SER A 297 -27.45 -1.96 10.64
C SER A 297 -26.83 -3.15 11.38
N VAL A 298 -26.45 -4.23 10.67
CA VAL A 298 -25.77 -5.40 11.24
C VAL A 298 -24.27 -5.46 10.91
N ALA A 299 -23.70 -4.36 10.41
CA ALA A 299 -22.29 -4.32 9.99
C ALA A 299 -21.34 -4.64 11.16
N ARG A 300 -21.64 -4.17 12.38
CA ARG A 300 -20.87 -4.49 13.60
C ARG A 300 -20.80 -6.00 13.86
N ASP A 301 -21.93 -6.70 13.72
CA ASP A 301 -21.98 -8.15 13.90
C ASP A 301 -21.23 -8.85 12.77
N ALA A 302 -21.32 -8.36 11.53
CA ALA A 302 -20.58 -8.88 10.40
C ALA A 302 -19.05 -8.74 10.58
N VAL A 303 -18.55 -7.64 11.16
CA VAL A 303 -17.13 -7.50 11.53
C VAL A 303 -16.73 -8.56 12.56
N THR A 304 -17.56 -8.78 13.58
CA THR A 304 -17.32 -9.82 14.59
C THR A 304 -17.29 -11.21 13.95
N GLN A 305 -18.22 -11.50 13.03
CA GLN A 305 -18.24 -12.75 12.27
C GLN A 305 -16.97 -12.94 11.42
N ALA A 306 -16.53 -11.91 10.72
CA ALA A 306 -15.30 -11.95 9.92
C ALA A 306 -14.08 -12.21 10.81
N ARG A 307 -13.94 -11.50 11.94
CA ARG A 307 -12.84 -11.73 12.91
C ARG A 307 -12.82 -13.15 13.46
N LEU A 308 -13.98 -13.66 13.93
CA LEU A 308 -14.07 -15.04 14.42
C LEU A 308 -13.71 -16.05 13.32
N SER A 309 -14.11 -15.79 12.08
CA SER A 309 -13.76 -16.66 10.95
C SER A 309 -12.28 -16.67 10.64
N MET A 310 -11.62 -15.51 10.73
CA MET A 310 -10.17 -15.39 10.57
C MET A 310 -9.43 -16.21 11.64
N GLN A 311 -9.93 -16.21 12.88
CA GLN A 311 -9.37 -16.99 13.99
C GLN A 311 -9.55 -18.50 13.85
N CYS A 312 -10.47 -18.97 12.98
CA CYS A 312 -10.55 -20.39 12.62
C CYS A 312 -9.39 -20.85 11.73
N ILE A 313 -8.49 -19.94 11.32
CA ILE A 313 -7.26 -20.26 10.61
C ILE A 313 -6.09 -20.19 11.61
N PRO A 314 -5.28 -21.26 11.73
CA PRO A 314 -4.14 -21.29 12.65
C PRO A 314 -3.18 -20.12 12.41
N ASN A 315 -2.62 -19.55 13.48
CA ASN A 315 -1.61 -18.49 13.41
C ASN A 315 -0.45 -18.89 12.46
N GLY A 316 0.03 -17.94 11.66
CA GLY A 316 1.11 -18.19 10.69
C GLY A 316 0.71 -18.97 9.43
N SER A 317 -0.55 -19.41 9.33
CA SER A 317 -1.09 -20.00 8.10
C SER A 317 -1.67 -18.93 7.17
N VAL A 318 -1.86 -19.29 5.91
CA VAL A 318 -2.46 -18.43 4.88
C VAL A 318 -3.74 -19.08 4.38
N GLY A 319 -4.80 -18.29 4.20
CA GLY A 319 -6.05 -18.75 3.63
C GLY A 319 -7.23 -17.86 3.98
N ALA A 320 -8.39 -18.20 3.44
CA ALA A 320 -9.66 -17.53 3.74
C ALA A 320 -10.67 -18.51 4.35
N HIS A 321 -11.39 -18.06 5.36
CA HIS A 321 -12.43 -18.82 6.02
C HIS A 321 -13.72 -18.01 6.13
N ARG A 322 -14.85 -18.63 5.80
CA ARG A 322 -16.18 -17.99 5.83
C ARG A 322 -16.92 -18.32 7.12
N TYR A 323 -17.59 -17.33 7.70
CA TYR A 323 -18.40 -17.52 8.87
C TYR A 323 -19.53 -18.54 8.63
N GLY A 324 -19.57 -19.55 9.49
CA GLY A 324 -20.51 -20.66 9.43
C GLY A 324 -20.01 -21.89 8.67
N ALA A 325 -18.82 -21.85 8.04
CA ALA A 325 -18.26 -23.01 7.35
C ALA A 325 -17.73 -24.09 8.33
N ALA A 326 -17.24 -23.69 9.51
CA ALA A 326 -16.78 -24.59 10.57
C ALA A 326 -17.43 -24.20 11.93
N PRO A 327 -18.66 -24.68 12.22
CA PRO A 327 -19.39 -24.30 13.44
C PRO A 327 -18.68 -24.63 14.74
N LEU A 328 -17.98 -25.78 14.80
CA LEU A 328 -17.23 -26.19 15.99
C LEU A 328 -16.01 -25.30 16.23
N ASP A 329 -15.23 -25.01 15.19
CA ASP A 329 -14.07 -24.13 15.30
C ASP A 329 -14.51 -22.71 15.73
N LEU A 330 -15.67 -22.23 15.25
CA LEU A 330 -16.26 -20.96 15.69
C LEU A 330 -16.60 -20.95 17.18
N LEU A 331 -17.19 -22.02 17.71
CA LEU A 331 -17.46 -22.13 19.15
C LEU A 331 -16.17 -22.09 19.96
N ILE A 332 -15.14 -22.80 19.50
CA ILE A 332 -13.82 -22.88 20.15
C ILE A 332 -13.16 -21.49 20.22
N VAL A 333 -13.14 -20.74 19.12
CA VAL A 333 -12.49 -19.41 19.10
C VAL A 333 -13.32 -18.32 19.77
N SER A 334 -14.64 -18.51 19.91
CA SER A 334 -15.53 -17.52 20.53
C SER A 334 -15.34 -17.37 22.04
N ASP A 335 -14.83 -18.39 22.73
CA ASP A 335 -14.54 -18.35 24.16
C ASP A 335 -13.14 -18.92 24.47
N PRO A 336 -12.09 -18.10 24.32
CA PRO A 336 -10.71 -18.54 24.55
C PRO A 336 -10.46 -19.01 25.99
N ALA A 337 -11.19 -18.48 26.97
CA ALA A 337 -10.99 -18.82 28.38
C ALA A 337 -11.49 -20.24 28.67
N SER A 338 -12.73 -20.56 28.30
CA SER A 338 -13.25 -21.92 28.42
C SER A 338 -12.48 -22.92 27.53
N THR A 339 -12.06 -22.49 26.33
CA THR A 339 -11.23 -23.32 25.46
C THR A 339 -9.88 -23.66 26.08
N ALA A 340 -9.23 -22.71 26.77
CA ALA A 340 -7.98 -22.97 27.48
C ALA A 340 -8.17 -23.92 28.67
N GLU A 341 -9.29 -23.82 29.38
CA GLU A 341 -9.64 -24.75 30.46
C GLU A 341 -9.84 -26.18 29.93
N VAL A 342 -10.62 -26.34 28.86
CA VAL A 342 -10.80 -27.65 28.19
C VAL A 342 -9.47 -28.22 27.74
N HIS A 343 -8.60 -27.41 27.11
CA HIS A 343 -7.28 -27.85 26.72
C HIS A 343 -6.44 -28.32 27.93
N ALA A 344 -6.40 -27.55 29.02
CA ALA A 344 -5.66 -27.88 30.22
C ALA A 344 -6.18 -29.15 30.91
N THR A 345 -7.51 -29.34 30.96
CA THR A 345 -8.13 -30.52 31.58
C THR A 345 -7.98 -31.78 30.74
N VAL A 346 -8.05 -31.67 29.42
CA VAL A 346 -8.07 -32.83 28.50
C VAL A 346 -6.66 -33.21 28.05
N LEU A 347 -5.89 -32.24 27.58
CA LEU A 347 -4.56 -32.45 27.00
C LEU A 347 -3.41 -32.00 27.92
N GLY A 348 -3.70 -31.31 29.01
CA GLY A 348 -2.70 -30.91 30.00
C GLY A 348 -1.77 -32.04 30.47
N PRO A 349 -2.25 -33.29 30.71
CA PRO A 349 -1.36 -34.40 31.06
C PRO A 349 -0.27 -34.71 30.03
N LEU A 350 -0.44 -34.32 28.76
CA LEU A 350 0.58 -34.50 27.72
C LEU A 350 1.79 -33.55 27.90
N SER A 351 1.71 -32.53 28.75
CA SER A 351 2.85 -31.66 29.06
C SER A 351 3.93 -32.35 29.90
N ALA A 352 3.64 -33.52 30.47
CA ALA A 352 4.58 -34.30 31.28
C ALA A 352 5.54 -35.16 30.45
N ILE A 353 5.34 -35.26 29.12
CA ILE A 353 6.20 -36.00 28.19
C ILE A 353 6.92 -35.05 27.24
N ASP A 354 7.89 -35.57 26.49
CA ASP A 354 8.64 -34.79 25.51
C ASP A 354 7.71 -34.14 24.46
N HIS A 355 8.06 -32.90 24.05
CA HIS A 355 7.27 -32.14 23.06
C HIS A 355 7.14 -32.86 21.71
N ARG A 356 8.15 -33.63 21.30
CA ARG A 356 8.09 -34.42 20.07
C ARG A 356 7.11 -35.57 20.21
N ASP A 357 7.12 -36.26 21.35
CA ASP A 357 6.25 -37.41 21.59
C ASP A 357 4.79 -36.98 21.73
N SER A 358 4.52 -35.90 22.48
CA SER A 358 3.17 -35.32 22.55
C SER A 358 2.68 -34.84 21.18
N GLY A 359 3.55 -34.23 20.37
CA GLY A 359 3.25 -33.89 18.97
C GLY A 359 2.79 -35.10 18.15
N LEU A 360 3.54 -36.21 18.19
CA LEU A 360 3.19 -37.44 17.47
C LEU A 360 1.85 -38.04 17.92
N LEU A 361 1.52 -37.95 19.21
CA LEU A 361 0.22 -38.40 19.73
C LEU A 361 -0.93 -37.55 19.18
N LEU A 362 -0.78 -36.22 19.17
CA LEU A 362 -1.78 -35.30 18.64
C LEU A 362 -1.94 -35.44 17.12
N ASP A 363 -0.84 -35.60 16.38
CA ASP A 363 -0.87 -35.85 14.93
C ASP A 363 -1.60 -37.17 14.61
N THR A 364 -1.38 -38.20 15.44
CA THR A 364 -2.08 -39.49 15.30
C THR A 364 -3.57 -39.38 15.61
N LEU A 365 -3.93 -38.61 16.65
CA LEU A 365 -5.33 -38.36 17.01
C LEU A 365 -6.06 -37.58 15.91
N GLU A 366 -5.42 -36.56 15.34
CA GLU A 366 -5.96 -35.77 14.23
C GLU A 366 -6.20 -36.62 12.99
N ALA A 367 -5.23 -37.43 12.59
CA ALA A 367 -5.38 -38.35 11.47
C ALA A 367 -6.48 -39.39 11.71
N TRP A 368 -6.65 -39.85 12.96
CA TRP A 368 -7.71 -40.78 13.32
C TRP A 368 -9.11 -40.16 13.19
N PHE A 369 -9.30 -38.90 13.61
CA PHE A 369 -10.56 -38.18 13.39
C PHE A 369 -10.80 -37.88 11.90
N ALA A 370 -9.76 -37.49 11.15
CA ALA A 370 -9.84 -37.27 9.70
C ALA A 370 -10.23 -38.55 8.93
N ALA A 371 -9.83 -39.72 9.45
CA ALA A 371 -10.17 -41.04 8.94
C ALA A 371 -11.50 -41.60 9.47
N ASN A 372 -12.40 -40.76 10.02
CA ASN A 372 -13.68 -41.18 10.60
C ASN A 372 -13.57 -42.31 11.65
N GLY A 373 -12.44 -42.36 12.37
CA GLY A 373 -12.15 -43.38 13.36
C GLY A 373 -11.48 -44.66 12.84
N SER A 374 -11.16 -44.74 11.55
CA SER A 374 -10.48 -45.87 10.94
C SER A 374 -8.98 -45.86 11.25
N THR A 375 -8.51 -46.82 12.04
CA THR A 375 -7.08 -46.96 12.38
C THR A 375 -6.22 -47.34 11.17
N SER A 376 -6.76 -48.08 10.20
CA SER A 376 -6.04 -48.42 8.97
C SER A 376 -5.83 -47.21 8.08
N GLU A 377 -6.87 -46.40 7.87
CA GLU A 377 -6.79 -45.19 7.05
C GLU A 377 -5.95 -44.12 7.73
N ALA A 378 -6.09 -43.94 9.05
CA ALA A 378 -5.22 -43.04 9.82
C ALA A 378 -3.74 -43.42 9.68
N ALA A 379 -3.43 -44.72 9.71
CA ALA A 379 -2.07 -45.21 9.53
C ALA A 379 -1.52 -44.91 8.13
N GLN A 380 -2.37 -44.98 7.10
CA GLN A 380 -2.02 -44.57 5.74
C GLN A 380 -1.75 -43.06 5.66
N LEU A 381 -2.61 -42.23 6.27
CA LEU A 381 -2.48 -40.77 6.29
C LEU A 381 -1.16 -40.30 6.92
N ILE A 382 -0.70 -40.95 8.00
CA ILE A 382 0.55 -40.58 8.69
C ILE A 382 1.72 -41.52 8.37
N HIS A 383 1.59 -42.33 7.31
CA HIS A 383 2.63 -43.24 6.80
C HIS A 383 3.28 -44.15 7.86
N CYS A 384 2.47 -44.83 8.66
CA CYS A 384 2.94 -45.80 9.65
C CYS A 384 2.14 -47.11 9.61
N HIS A 385 2.51 -48.07 10.46
CA HIS A 385 1.76 -49.31 10.59
C HIS A 385 0.53 -49.10 11.49
N ARG A 386 -0.59 -49.80 11.21
CA ARG A 386 -1.82 -49.75 12.01
C ARG A 386 -1.58 -49.96 13.51
N ASN A 387 -0.68 -50.88 13.86
CA ASN A 387 -0.32 -51.15 15.27
C ASN A 387 0.32 -49.94 15.95
N THR A 388 1.05 -49.10 15.22
CA THR A 388 1.63 -47.87 15.74
C THR A 388 0.54 -46.86 16.10
N VAL A 389 -0.50 -46.73 15.27
CA VAL A 389 -1.67 -45.90 15.57
C VAL A 389 -2.37 -46.39 16.83
N LEU A 390 -2.66 -47.70 16.91
CA LEU A 390 -3.29 -48.30 18.09
C LEU A 390 -2.48 -48.06 19.37
N HIS A 391 -1.16 -48.28 19.30
CA HIS A 391 -0.26 -48.05 20.43
C HIS A 391 -0.28 -46.58 20.87
N ARG A 392 -0.21 -45.63 19.94
CA ARG A 392 -0.23 -44.19 20.24
C ARG A 392 -1.59 -43.77 20.83
N LEU A 393 -2.71 -44.25 20.30
CA LEU A 393 -4.03 -43.96 20.86
C LEU A 393 -4.21 -44.57 22.26
N ALA A 394 -3.69 -45.78 22.50
CA ALA A 394 -3.68 -46.39 23.83
C ALA A 394 -2.83 -45.58 24.81
N LYS A 395 -1.66 -45.10 24.38
CA LYS A 395 -0.80 -44.25 25.20
C LYS A 395 -1.44 -42.90 25.51
N LEU A 396 -2.08 -42.28 24.53
CA LEU A 396 -2.85 -41.04 24.75
C LEU A 396 -3.96 -41.27 25.78
N SER A 397 -4.65 -42.43 25.71
CA SER A 397 -5.69 -42.78 26.66
C SER A 397 -5.18 -43.02 28.08
N GLU A 398 -4.03 -43.68 28.23
CA GLU A 398 -3.34 -43.86 29.51
C GLU A 398 -2.97 -42.51 30.15
N LEU A 399 -2.47 -41.56 29.37
CA LEU A 399 -2.05 -40.25 29.87
C LEU A 399 -3.21 -39.32 30.20
N THR A 400 -4.24 -39.28 29.36
CA THR A 400 -5.36 -38.32 29.48
C THR A 400 -6.55 -38.85 30.26
N GLY A 401 -6.58 -40.16 30.53
CA GLY A 401 -7.73 -40.86 31.14
C GLY A 401 -8.94 -41.00 30.21
N ARG A 402 -8.78 -40.70 28.91
CA ARG A 402 -9.87 -40.58 27.92
C ARG A 402 -9.68 -41.54 26.76
N SER A 403 -10.75 -42.19 26.31
CA SER A 403 -10.66 -43.17 25.22
C SER A 403 -11.42 -42.71 23.98
N VAL A 404 -10.80 -42.79 22.80
CA VAL A 404 -11.46 -42.51 21.51
C VAL A 404 -12.63 -43.44 21.19
N THR A 405 -12.79 -44.55 21.93
CA THR A 405 -13.91 -45.48 21.79
C THR A 405 -15.14 -45.08 22.62
N ARG A 406 -14.98 -44.16 23.58
CA ARG A 406 -16.07 -43.62 24.40
C ARG A 406 -16.53 -42.29 23.78
N PRO A 407 -17.82 -42.14 23.40
CA PRO A 407 -18.27 -40.95 22.65
C PRO A 407 -17.99 -39.61 23.35
N LEU A 408 -18.19 -39.53 24.67
CA LEU A 408 -17.95 -38.30 25.43
C LEU A 408 -16.45 -37.94 25.45
N ASP A 409 -15.61 -38.91 25.81
CA ASP A 409 -14.15 -38.77 25.81
C ASP A 409 -13.62 -38.37 24.43
N ALA A 410 -14.14 -38.98 23.35
CA ALA A 410 -13.77 -38.67 21.98
C ALA A 410 -14.15 -37.22 21.60
N ALA A 411 -15.33 -36.75 22.02
CA ALA A 411 -15.75 -35.37 21.80
C ALA A 411 -14.85 -34.38 22.54
N GLU A 412 -14.52 -34.65 23.81
CA GLU A 412 -13.59 -33.84 24.60
C GLU A 412 -12.19 -33.80 23.96
N LEU A 413 -11.67 -34.95 23.54
CA LEU A 413 -10.39 -35.07 22.84
C LEU A 413 -10.38 -34.31 21.51
N TYR A 414 -11.48 -34.37 20.74
CA TYR A 414 -11.61 -33.64 19.49
C TYR A 414 -11.59 -32.13 19.73
N VAL A 415 -12.41 -31.62 20.66
CA VAL A 415 -12.48 -30.18 20.97
C VAL A 415 -11.12 -29.68 21.47
N ALA A 416 -10.48 -30.40 22.39
CA ALA A 416 -9.18 -30.01 22.92
C ALA A 416 -8.07 -30.06 21.85
N LEU A 417 -8.12 -31.03 20.93
CA LEU A 417 -7.21 -31.08 19.78
C LEU A 417 -7.40 -29.88 18.86
N ARG A 418 -8.64 -29.55 18.48
CA ARG A 418 -8.94 -28.38 17.63
C ARG A 418 -8.50 -27.08 18.31
N ALA A 419 -8.77 -26.93 19.60
CA ALA A 419 -8.26 -25.82 20.41
C ALA A 419 -6.74 -25.70 20.34
N ALA A 420 -6.02 -26.81 20.53
CA ALA A 420 -4.56 -26.83 20.44
C ALA A 420 -4.04 -26.44 19.05
N ARG A 421 -4.72 -26.84 17.97
CA ARG A 421 -4.32 -26.52 16.59
C ARG A 421 -4.60 -25.06 16.22
N LEU A 422 -5.70 -24.50 16.68
CA LEU A 422 -6.05 -23.10 16.44
C LEU A 422 -5.19 -22.14 17.27
N ALA A 423 -4.78 -22.55 18.48
CA ALA A 423 -3.89 -21.77 19.34
C ALA A 423 -2.42 -21.79 18.90
N ARG A 424 -1.99 -22.79 18.11
CA ARG A 424 -0.60 -22.88 17.62
C ARG A 424 -0.37 -21.88 16.50
N GLY A 425 0.44 -20.88 16.81
CA GLY A 425 1.42 -20.26 15.92
C GLY A 425 2.18 -19.15 16.64
#